data_AF-A0A656JV91-F1
#
_entry.id   AF-A0A656JV91-F1
#
_cell.length_a   1.000
_cell.length_b   1.000
_cell.length_c   1.000
_cell.angle_alpha   90.00
_cell.angle_beta   90.00
_cell.angle_gamma   90.00
#
_symmetry.space_group_name_H-M   'P 1'
#
loop_
_entity.id
_entity.type
_entity.pdbx_description
1 polymer ?
#
loop_
_entity_poly.entity_id
_entity_poly.type
_entity_poly.pdbx_seq_one_letter_code
_entity_poly.pdbx_strand_id
1 'polypeptide(L)' 'MSLADIRLDDKYRLATGNLYLTGTQALTRLPMLQKQRDEAQGLNTAGFISGYRGSPL' A
#
# COMPACT_ATOMS: atom_id res chain seq x y z
N MET A 1 0.26 -28.39 -6.13
CA MET A 1 -0.05 -26.99 -5.76
C MET A 1 0.46 -26.10 -6.87
N SER A 2 -0.41 -25.34 -7.55
CA SER A 2 0.04 -24.31 -8.49
C SER A 2 0.52 -23.09 -7.71
N LEU A 3 1.63 -22.49 -8.15
CA LEU A 3 2.08 -21.21 -7.62
C LEU A 3 1.04 -20.13 -7.95
N ALA A 4 0.79 -19.21 -7.03
CA ALA A 4 -0.03 -18.03 -7.31
C ALA A 4 0.68 -17.14 -8.35
N ASP A 5 -0.05 -16.61 -9.32
CA ASP A 5 0.47 -15.62 -10.27
C ASP A 5 0.67 -14.30 -9.53
N ILE A 6 1.90 -14.04 -9.08
CA ILE A 6 2.29 -12.84 -8.31
C ILE A 6 2.93 -11.84 -9.26
N ARG A 7 2.34 -10.65 -9.37
CA ARG A 7 2.86 -9.54 -10.16
C ARG A 7 3.49 -8.49 -9.27
N LEU A 8 4.46 -7.76 -9.82
CA LEU A 8 5.15 -6.69 -9.10
C LEU A 8 4.19 -5.60 -8.60
N ASP A 9 3.12 -5.31 -9.36
CA ASP A 9 2.15 -4.27 -9.03
C ASP A 9 1.15 -4.69 -7.95
N ASP A 10 1.06 -5.97 -7.60
CA ASP A 10 0.15 -6.48 -6.58
C ASP A 10 0.44 -5.83 -5.21
N LYS A 11 1.71 -5.46 -4.98
CA LYS A 11 2.15 -4.71 -3.80
C LYS A 11 1.51 -3.34 -3.64
N TYR A 12 0.83 -2.80 -4.66
CA TYR A 12 0.06 -1.56 -4.57
C TYR A 12 -1.41 -1.71 -4.96
N ARG A 13 -1.75 -2.71 -5.79
CA ARG A 13 -3.08 -2.83 -6.41
C ARG A 13 -3.93 -3.98 -5.88
N LEU A 14 -3.32 -5.01 -5.30
CA LEU A 14 -4.06 -6.21 -4.89
C LEU A 14 -5.04 -5.87 -3.76
N ALA A 15 -6.34 -5.94 -4.01
CA ALA A 15 -7.35 -5.53 -3.05
C ALA A 15 -7.54 -6.54 -1.90
N THR A 16 -7.36 -7.83 -2.16
CA THR A 16 -7.63 -8.91 -1.21
C THR A 16 -6.63 -10.05 -1.38
N GLY A 17 -6.50 -10.90 -0.36
CA GLY A 17 -5.56 -12.03 -0.35
C GLY A 17 -4.21 -11.69 0.27
N ASN A 18 -3.25 -12.59 0.08
CA ASN A 18 -1.92 -12.50 0.68
C ASN A 18 -0.93 -11.89 -0.30
N LEU A 19 -0.06 -11.02 0.20
CA LEU A 19 1.02 -10.40 -0.56
C LEU A 19 2.25 -10.21 0.33
N TYR A 20 3.43 -10.23 -0.27
CA TYR A 20 4.70 -10.04 0.42
C TYR A 20 5.21 -8.61 0.21
N LEU A 21 5.58 -7.92 1.29
CA LEU A 21 6.12 -6.56 1.27
C LEU A 21 7.43 -6.48 2.05
N THR A 22 8.32 -5.58 1.62
CA THR A 22 9.35 -5.02 2.50
C THR A 22 8.72 -4.02 3.48
N GLY A 23 9.41 -3.69 4.58
CA GLY A 23 8.94 -2.66 5.51
C GLY A 23 8.71 -1.30 4.84
N THR A 24 9.58 -0.89 3.93
CA THR A 24 9.43 0.35 3.15
C THR A 24 8.21 0.34 2.24
N GLN A 25 7.93 -0.78 1.56
CA GLN A 25 6.73 -0.93 0.73
C GLN A 25 5.45 -0.88 1.57
N ALA A 26 5.47 -1.43 2.78
CA ALA A 26 4.34 -1.34 3.70
C ALA A 26 4.07 0.12 4.13
N LEU A 27 5.13 0.88 4.43
CA LEU A 27 5.01 2.32 4.75
C LEU A 27 4.45 3.12 3.58
N THR A 28 4.87 2.84 2.34
CA THR A 28 4.31 3.48 1.15
C THR A 28 2.84 3.10 0.89
N ARG A 29 2.46 1.85 1.18
CA ARG A 29 1.10 1.34 0.94
C ARG A 29 0.09 1.84 1.96
N LEU A 30 0.51 2.10 3.20
CA LEU A 30 -0.36 2.56 4.28
C LEU A 30 -1.25 3.78 3.92
N PRO A 31 -0.73 4.89 3.36
CA PRO A 31 -1.59 6.02 2.98
C PRO A 31 -2.59 5.68 1.86
N MET A 32 -2.25 4.74 0.97
CA MET A 32 -3.19 4.26 -0.06
C MET A 32 -4.36 3.51 0.58
N LEU A 33 -4.07 2.64 1.56
CA LEU A 33 -5.10 1.91 2.30
C LEU A 33 -5.99 2.87 3.12
N GLN A 34 -5.40 3.91 3.72
CA GLN A 34 -6.18 4.92 4.43
C GLN A 34 -7.13 5.65 3.49
N LYS A 35 -6.64 6.11 2.32
CA LYS A 35 -7.48 6.76 1.30
C LYS A 35 -8.64 5.87 0.85
N GLN A 36 -8.39 4.59 0.62
CA GLN A 36 -9.45 3.62 0.27
C GLN A 36 -10.51 3.48 1.38
N ARG A 37 -10.09 3.46 2.65
CA ARG A 37 -11.04 3.43 3.78
C ARG A 37 -11.86 4.71 3.89
N ASP A 38 -11.22 5.86 3.70
CA ASP A 38 -11.88 7.16 3.73
C ASP A 38 -12.91 7.29 2.61
N GLU A 39 -12.59 6.85 1.40
CA GLU A 39 -13.54 6.79 0.27
C GLU A 39 -14.73 5.88 0.57
N ALA A 40 -14.50 4.71 1.18
CA ALA A 40 -15.56 3.81 1.61
C ALA A 40 -16.48 4.42 2.69
N GLN A 41 -16.00 5.44 3.41
CA GLN A 41 -16.77 6.22 4.37
C GLN A 41 -17.36 7.51 3.78
N GLY A 42 -17.16 7.78 2.48
CA GLY A 42 -17.62 9.00 1.82
C GLY A 42 -16.81 10.26 2.16
N LEU A 43 -15.59 10.10 2.66
CA LEU A 43 -14.70 11.22 3.01
C LEU A 43 -13.84 11.63 1.82
N ASN A 44 -13.71 12.95 1.60
CA ASN A 44 -12.83 13.51 0.57
C ASN A 44 -11.44 13.83 1.15
N THR A 45 -10.66 12.80 1.46
CA THR A 45 -9.30 12.95 2.00
C THR A 45 -8.22 12.84 0.92
N ALA A 46 -7.01 13.27 1.24
CA ALA A 46 -5.81 13.05 0.44
C ALA A 46 -4.63 12.68 1.35
N GLY A 47 -3.70 11.88 0.83
CA GLY A 47 -2.45 11.58 1.53
C GLY A 47 -1.43 12.71 1.33
N PHE A 48 -0.83 13.18 2.42
CA PHE A 48 0.30 14.09 2.38
C PHE A 48 1.55 13.39 2.91
N ILE A 49 2.63 13.39 2.12
CA ILE A 49 3.89 12.76 2.50
C ILE A 49 4.97 13.84 2.49
N SER A 50 5.63 14.01 3.62
CA SER A 50 6.83 14.83 3.78
C SER A 50 7.89 14.05 4.54
N GLY A 51 9.16 14.37 4.32
CA GLY A 51 10.24 13.68 5.00
C GLY A 51 11.62 14.05 4.46
N TYR A 52 12.64 13.56 5.16
CA TYR A 52 14.05 13.64 4.78
C TYR A 52 14.58 12.23 4.55
N ARG A 53 15.54 12.08 3.64
CA ARG A 53 16.12 10.77 3.28
C ARG A 53 16.97 10.21 4.43
N GLY A 54 16.98 8.90 4.60
CA GLY A 54 17.85 8.23 5.57
C GLY A 54 17.30 6.87 5.96
N SER A 55 18.19 5.88 6.08
CA SER A 55 17.83 4.49 6.41
C SER A 55 16.85 4.44 7.60
N PRO A 56 15.66 3.82 7.44
CA PRO A 56 15.27 2.89 6.37
C PRO A 56 14.49 3.49 5.19
N LEU A 57 14.41 4.82 5.05
CA LEU A 57 13.69 5.54 3.98
C LEU A 57 14.60 6.15 2.92
#